data_AF-A0A8C9KVY9-F1
#
_entry.id   AF-A0A8C9KVY9-F1
#
_cell.length_a   1.000
_cell.length_b   1.000
_cell.length_c   1.000
_cell.angle_alpha   90.00
_cell.angle_beta   90.00
_cell.angle_gamma   90.00
#
_symmetry.space_group_name_H-M   'P 1'
#
loop_
_entity.id
_entity.type
_entity.pdbx_description
1 polymer ?
#
loop_
_entity_poly.entity_id
_entity_poly.type
_entity_poly.pdbx_seq_one_letter_code
_entity_poly.pdbx_strand_id
1 'polypeptide(L)'
;QGLLTSGRCLEPPDHCYKMDSSPAGTRSLQPPRANGNINLGPSANPNARPTDFDFLKVIGKGNYGKVLLAKHKSDGMFYAVKVLQKKSILKKKEQSHIMAERSVLLKNVCHPFLVGLRYSFQTPEKLYFVLDYVNGGELFFHLQRERRFLEPRARFYAAEVASAIGYLHSLNIIYRDLKPENILLDGQGHVVLTDFGLCKEGVEPEETTSTFCGTPEYLAPEVLRKEPYDRAVDWWSLGAVLYEMLHGLPPFYSQDLSQMYENILNQPLRIPGGLTVAACDLLQALLHKDQRQRLGSQTDFLEIKNHVFFSPINWDDLYHKRLTPPFNPNVAGPADLKHFDPEFTQEAVSKSIGCTPDTMASSSGASSAFLGFSYAPEDDAILDC
;
A
#
# COMPACT_ATOMS: atom_id res chain seq x y z
N GLN A 1 7.85 34.31 -7.60
CA GLN A 1 6.63 34.18 -8.42
C GLN A 1 6.93 33.19 -9.52
N GLY A 2 6.20 32.07 -9.55
CA GLY A 2 6.44 30.95 -10.45
C GLY A 2 5.82 29.71 -9.84
N LEU A 3 4.55 29.48 -10.18
CA LEU A 3 3.74 28.34 -9.77
C LEU A 3 4.35 27.03 -10.29
N LEU A 4 4.51 26.04 -9.42
CA LEU A 4 4.61 24.62 -9.80
C LEU A 4 3.26 23.97 -9.48
N THR A 5 2.40 23.95 -10.49
CA THR A 5 1.09 23.31 -10.48
C THR A 5 1.19 21.87 -10.99
N SER A 6 0.47 20.99 -10.30
CA SER A 6 -0.17 19.77 -10.78
C SER A 6 0.73 18.68 -11.40
N GLY A 7 1.01 17.64 -10.61
CA GLY A 7 1.33 16.31 -11.12
C GLY A 7 0.10 15.74 -11.86
N ARG A 8 0.04 15.95 -13.17
CA ARG A 8 -0.86 15.20 -14.06
C ARG A 8 -0.24 13.84 -14.32
N CYS A 9 -0.91 12.77 -13.90
CA CYS A 9 -0.67 11.44 -14.46
C CYS A 9 -0.98 11.49 -15.96
N LEU A 10 0.05 11.32 -16.80
CA LEU A 10 -0.10 11.12 -18.23
C LEU A 10 -0.49 9.66 -18.48
N GLU A 11 -1.62 9.45 -19.13
CA GLU A 11 -2.09 8.15 -19.63
C GLU A 11 -1.16 7.63 -20.74
N PRO A 12 -0.79 6.33 -20.76
CA PRO A 12 -0.21 5.72 -21.95
C PRO A 12 -1.32 5.29 -22.94
N PRO A 13 -1.06 5.33 -24.26
CA PRO A 13 -2.06 5.04 -25.28
C PRO A 13 -2.35 3.53 -25.43
N ASP A 14 -3.64 3.22 -25.54
CA ASP A 14 -4.20 1.95 -25.99
C ASP A 14 -3.74 1.61 -27.41
N HIS A 15 -3.07 0.47 -27.60
CA HIS A 15 -3.17 -0.40 -28.79
C HIS A 15 -2.24 -1.62 -28.64
N CYS A 16 -2.79 -2.83 -28.54
CA CYS A 16 -2.51 -3.88 -29.54
C CYS A 16 -3.42 -5.12 -29.36
N TYR A 17 -3.90 -5.60 -30.50
CA TYR A 17 -4.81 -6.72 -30.67
C TYR A 17 -4.13 -8.07 -30.37
N LYS A 18 -4.89 -8.98 -29.76
CA LYS A 18 -4.60 -10.42 -29.71
C LYS A 18 -4.92 -11.06 -31.07
N MET A 19 -4.06 -11.96 -31.54
CA MET A 19 -4.45 -13.04 -32.46
C MET A 19 -3.88 -14.36 -31.93
N ASP A 20 -4.79 -15.27 -31.58
CA ASP A 20 -4.51 -16.68 -31.33
C ASP A 20 -4.57 -17.46 -32.65
N SER A 21 -3.66 -18.41 -32.83
CA SER A 21 -3.83 -19.53 -33.76
C SER A 21 -3.41 -20.82 -33.07
N SER A 22 -4.38 -21.72 -32.87
CA SER A 22 -4.16 -23.12 -32.50
C SER A 22 -3.99 -23.99 -33.75
N PRO A 23 -3.40 -25.20 -33.61
CA PRO A 23 -4.27 -26.37 -33.78
C PRO A 23 -4.02 -27.54 -32.81
N ALA A 24 -5.16 -28.15 -32.43
CA ALA A 24 -5.46 -29.55 -32.11
C ALA A 24 -4.41 -30.52 -31.56
N GLY A 25 -4.70 -31.02 -30.34
CA GLY A 25 -5.10 -32.42 -30.16
C GLY A 25 -4.15 -33.34 -29.36
N THR A 26 -4.50 -33.67 -28.11
CA THR A 26 -4.63 -35.06 -27.61
C THR A 26 -5.21 -35.09 -26.19
N ARG A 27 -6.14 -36.03 -25.96
CA ARG A 27 -6.83 -36.26 -24.68
C ARG A 27 -5.87 -36.89 -23.66
N SER A 28 -5.75 -36.29 -22.48
CA SER A 28 -5.28 -36.96 -21.27
C SER A 28 -6.08 -36.49 -20.04
N LEU A 29 -6.22 -37.40 -19.08
CA LEU A 29 -7.16 -37.37 -17.96
C LEU A 29 -6.88 -36.23 -16.98
N GLN A 30 -7.93 -35.49 -16.59
CA GLN A 30 -7.86 -34.42 -15.58
C GLN A 30 -7.84 -35.00 -14.15
N PRO A 31 -6.95 -34.53 -13.25
CA PRO A 31 -7.15 -34.64 -11.81
C PRO A 31 -8.18 -33.61 -11.33
N PRO A 32 -8.83 -33.83 -10.17
CA PRO A 32 -9.97 -33.02 -9.75
C PRO A 32 -9.56 -31.57 -9.49
N ARG A 33 -10.30 -30.65 -10.12
CA ARG A 33 -10.20 -29.20 -9.91
C ARG A 33 -10.54 -28.87 -8.46
N ALA A 34 -9.57 -28.37 -7.72
CA ALA A 34 -9.82 -27.62 -6.49
C ALA A 34 -10.53 -26.31 -6.88
N ASN A 35 -11.86 -26.30 -6.77
CA ASN A 35 -12.63 -25.06 -6.79
C ASN A 35 -12.30 -24.28 -5.52
N GLY A 36 -11.32 -23.38 -5.61
CA GLY A 36 -11.01 -22.38 -4.60
C GLY A 36 -12.11 -21.32 -4.53
N ASN A 37 -13.28 -21.69 -4.01
CA ASN A 37 -14.19 -20.72 -3.41
C ASN A 37 -13.88 -20.69 -1.91
N ILE A 38 -13.01 -19.78 -1.51
CA ILE A 38 -12.79 -19.49 -0.09
C ILE A 38 -14.06 -18.81 0.43
N ASN A 39 -14.98 -19.62 0.96
CA ASN A 39 -16.15 -19.16 1.69
C ASN A 39 -15.72 -18.88 3.14
N LEU A 40 -15.48 -17.61 3.48
CA LEU A 40 -14.95 -17.18 4.78
C LEU A 40 -15.98 -17.21 5.94
N GLY A 41 -17.07 -17.97 5.81
CA GLY A 41 -17.95 -18.26 6.94
C GLY A 41 -18.83 -17.10 7.42
N PRO A 42 -19.64 -17.33 8.47
CA PRO A 42 -20.74 -16.46 8.91
C PRO A 42 -20.32 -15.33 9.86
N SER A 43 -19.12 -14.76 9.71
CA SER A 43 -18.62 -13.63 10.51
C SER A 43 -19.26 -12.28 10.15
N ALA A 44 -20.53 -12.32 9.71
CA ALA A 44 -21.31 -11.15 9.37
C ALA A 44 -21.98 -10.60 10.63
N ASN A 45 -21.48 -9.48 11.14
CA ASN A 45 -22.42 -8.46 11.56
C ASN A 45 -22.87 -7.71 10.27
N PRO A 46 -24.07 -7.98 9.71
CA PRO A 46 -24.55 -7.31 8.51
C PRO A 46 -24.91 -5.83 8.74
N ASN A 47 -24.64 -5.27 9.92
CA ASN A 47 -25.21 -4.00 10.36
C ASN A 47 -24.35 -2.78 10.11
N ALA A 48 -23.06 -2.90 9.74
CA ALA A 48 -22.27 -1.73 9.37
C ALA A 48 -22.83 -1.10 8.08
N ARG A 49 -23.34 0.13 8.21
CA ARG A 49 -24.00 0.91 7.17
C ARG A 49 -23.37 2.28 7.06
N PRO A 50 -23.49 2.95 5.89
CA PRO A 50 -23.05 4.34 5.77
C PRO A 50 -23.65 5.26 6.83
N THR A 51 -24.87 4.99 7.28
CA THR A 51 -25.58 5.79 8.29
C THR A 51 -24.98 5.75 9.68
N ASP A 52 -24.10 4.78 9.96
CA ASP A 52 -23.44 4.63 11.26
C ASP A 52 -22.25 5.59 11.39
N PHE A 53 -21.87 6.25 10.30
CA PHE A 53 -20.74 7.17 10.22
C PHE A 53 -21.20 8.59 9.88
N ASP A 54 -20.63 9.57 10.57
CA ASP A 54 -20.68 10.97 10.19
C ASP A 54 -19.50 11.27 9.25
N PHE A 55 -19.77 11.41 7.95
CA PHE A 55 -18.75 11.76 6.96
C PHE A 55 -18.42 13.25 7.02
N LEU A 56 -17.21 13.58 7.47
CA LEU A 56 -16.83 14.94 7.83
C LEU A 56 -16.17 15.69 6.67
N LYS A 57 -15.12 15.10 6.08
CA LYS A 57 -14.26 15.74 5.07
C LYS A 57 -13.74 14.77 4.04
N VAL A 58 -13.54 15.22 2.81
CA VAL A 58 -12.74 14.49 1.83
C VAL A 58 -11.27 14.71 2.16
N ILE A 59 -10.51 13.62 2.28
CA ILE A 59 -9.09 13.64 2.66
C ILE A 59 -8.19 13.05 1.57
N GLY A 60 -8.78 12.45 0.54
CA GLY A 60 -8.04 11.95 -0.61
C GLY A 60 -8.95 11.51 -1.74
N LYS A 61 -8.36 11.28 -2.90
CA LYS A 61 -9.06 10.82 -4.11
C LYS A 61 -8.23 9.74 -4.79
N GLY A 62 -8.89 8.64 -5.14
CA GLY A 62 -8.27 7.52 -5.84
C GLY A 62 -8.91 7.25 -7.19
N ASN A 63 -8.37 6.26 -7.90
CA ASN A 63 -8.78 5.88 -9.26
C ASN A 63 -10.25 5.48 -9.41
N TYR A 64 -10.87 5.00 -8.33
CA TYR A 64 -12.24 4.47 -8.33
C TYR A 64 -13.15 5.13 -7.31
N GLY A 65 -12.68 6.15 -6.60
CA GLY A 65 -13.36 6.63 -5.41
C GLY A 65 -12.68 7.76 -4.66
N LYS A 66 -13.17 7.99 -3.44
CA LYS A 66 -12.68 9.03 -2.53
C LYS A 66 -12.38 8.43 -1.17
N VAL A 67 -11.45 9.04 -0.45
CA VAL A 67 -11.19 8.75 0.95
C VAL A 67 -11.75 9.88 1.78
N LEU A 68 -12.56 9.54 2.78
CA LEU A 68 -13.22 10.51 3.65
C LEU A 68 -12.80 10.30 5.10
N LEU A 69 -12.56 11.39 5.81
CA LEU A 69 -12.56 11.37 7.27
C LEU A 69 -14.01 11.19 7.72
N ALA A 70 -14.26 10.16 8.51
CA ALA A 70 -15.56 9.91 9.10
C ALA A 70 -15.43 9.62 10.60
N LYS A 71 -16.47 9.95 11.36
CA LYS A 71 -16.58 9.61 12.78
C LYS A 71 -17.65 8.55 12.95
N HIS A 72 -17.33 7.43 13.58
CA HIS A 72 -18.33 6.42 13.89
C HIS A 72 -19.19 6.88 15.07
N LYS A 73 -20.51 6.71 14.95
CA LYS A 73 -21.48 7.35 15.86
C LYS A 73 -21.53 6.70 17.24
N SER A 74 -21.30 5.40 17.34
CA SER A 74 -21.45 4.67 18.61
C SER A 74 -20.25 4.87 19.54
N ASP A 75 -19.02 4.81 19.01
CA ASP A 75 -17.78 4.92 19.79
C ASP A 75 -17.15 6.34 19.73
N GLY A 76 -17.55 7.16 18.75
CA GLY A 76 -16.98 8.48 18.53
C GLY A 76 -15.56 8.49 17.95
N MET A 77 -15.06 7.35 17.46
CA MET A 77 -13.73 7.20 16.88
C MET A 77 -13.68 7.70 15.43
N PHE A 78 -12.49 8.14 15.00
CA PHE A 78 -12.25 8.67 13.66
C PHE A 78 -11.62 7.61 12.76
N TYR A 79 -12.11 7.53 11.52
CA TYR A 79 -11.69 6.57 10.52
C TYR A 79 -11.45 7.23 9.17
N ALA A 80 -10.59 6.60 8.37
CA ALA A 80 -10.46 6.88 6.94
C ALA A 80 -11.35 5.91 6.16
N VAL A 81 -12.42 6.43 5.54
CA VAL A 81 -13.37 5.63 4.76
C VAL A 81 -13.09 5.77 3.27
N LYS A 82 -12.53 4.72 2.66
CA LYS A 82 -12.31 4.62 1.20
C LYS A 82 -13.61 4.13 0.54
N VAL A 83 -14.28 5.02 -0.18
CA VAL A 83 -15.57 4.78 -0.85
C VAL A 83 -15.36 4.61 -2.35
N LEU A 84 -15.64 3.42 -2.86
CA LEU A 84 -15.40 3.05 -4.26
C LEU A 84 -16.71 2.81 -5.02
N GLN A 85 -16.77 3.20 -6.29
CA GLN A 85 -17.95 2.99 -7.14
C GLN A 85 -17.88 1.64 -7.88
N LYS A 86 -18.85 0.74 -7.63
CA LYS A 86 -18.91 -0.59 -8.25
C LYS A 86 -18.94 -0.52 -9.78
N LYS A 87 -19.70 0.43 -10.34
CA LYS A 87 -19.79 0.63 -11.80
C LYS A 87 -18.43 0.93 -12.42
N SER A 88 -17.62 1.76 -11.76
CA SER A 88 -16.28 2.13 -12.23
C SER A 88 -15.29 0.98 -12.14
N ILE A 89 -15.36 0.18 -11.06
CA ILE A 89 -14.54 -1.02 -10.87
C ILE A 89 -14.84 -2.06 -11.96
N LEU A 90 -16.12 -2.38 -12.17
CA LEU A 90 -16.55 -3.38 -13.16
C LEU A 90 -16.22 -2.95 -14.59
N LYS A 91 -16.37 -1.66 -14.91
CA LYS A 91 -15.99 -1.11 -16.23
C LYS A 91 -14.51 -1.31 -16.53
N LYS A 92 -13.66 -1.16 -15.51
CA LYS A 92 -12.20 -1.34 -15.62
C LYS A 92 -11.74 -2.79 -15.39
N LYS A 93 -12.65 -3.71 -15.03
CA LYS A 93 -12.38 -5.14 -14.71
C LYS A 93 -11.46 -5.36 -13.52
N GLU A 94 -11.54 -4.48 -12.52
CA GLU A 94 -10.63 -4.42 -11.37
C GLU A 94 -11.17 -5.14 -10.12
N GLN A 95 -12.26 -5.90 -10.26
CA GLN A 95 -12.91 -6.54 -9.11
C GLN A 95 -12.00 -7.49 -8.33
N SER A 96 -11.12 -8.22 -9.02
CA SER A 96 -10.19 -9.16 -8.39
C SER A 96 -9.17 -8.45 -7.51
N HIS A 97 -8.66 -7.30 -7.94
CA HIS A 97 -7.70 -6.51 -7.15
C HIS A 97 -8.37 -5.93 -5.90
N ILE A 98 -9.60 -5.43 -5.99
CA ILE A 98 -10.35 -4.94 -4.83
C ILE A 98 -10.63 -6.05 -3.80
N MET A 99 -11.00 -7.25 -4.26
CA MET A 99 -11.22 -8.38 -3.36
C MET A 99 -9.92 -8.91 -2.75
N ALA A 100 -8.81 -8.84 -3.48
CA ALA A 100 -7.47 -9.16 -2.95
C ALA A 100 -7.01 -8.13 -1.91
N GLU A 101 -7.16 -6.83 -2.17
CA GLU A 101 -6.87 -5.75 -1.20
C GLU A 101 -7.61 -6.00 0.12
N ARG A 102 -8.90 -6.34 0.04
CA ARG A 102 -9.69 -6.70 1.22
C ARG A 102 -9.14 -7.94 1.93
N SER A 103 -8.80 -8.98 1.19
CA SER A 103 -8.29 -10.24 1.76
C SER A 103 -6.97 -10.01 2.51
N VAL A 104 -6.02 -9.25 1.93
CA VAL A 104 -4.79 -8.82 2.61
C VAL A 104 -5.09 -8.05 3.89
N LEU A 105 -5.96 -7.05 3.79
CA LEU A 105 -6.35 -6.20 4.92
C LEU A 105 -7.00 -6.99 6.08
N LEU A 106 -7.73 -8.07 5.79
CA LEU A 106 -8.28 -8.96 6.81
C LEU A 106 -7.27 -9.92 7.42
N LYS A 107 -6.27 -10.34 6.64
CA LYS A 107 -5.18 -11.20 7.11
C LYS A 107 -4.15 -10.44 7.92
N ASN A 108 -4.09 -9.12 7.82
CA ASN A 108 -3.22 -8.28 8.63
C ASN A 108 -3.69 -8.35 10.10
N VAL A 109 -3.06 -9.23 10.88
CA VAL A 109 -3.44 -9.54 12.28
C VAL A 109 -2.86 -8.49 13.25
N CYS A 110 -3.02 -7.20 12.93
CA CYS A 110 -2.62 -6.07 13.79
C CYS A 110 -1.09 -5.86 13.92
N HIS A 111 -0.38 -5.68 12.80
CA HIS A 111 0.99 -5.18 12.84
C HIS A 111 1.03 -3.65 13.09
N PRO A 112 1.84 -3.14 14.03
CA PRO A 112 1.84 -1.75 14.50
C PRO A 112 2.14 -0.69 13.44
N PHE A 113 2.77 -1.09 12.33
CA PHE A 113 3.17 -0.24 11.21
C PHE A 113 2.41 -0.51 9.91
N LEU A 114 1.28 -1.24 9.99
CA LEU A 114 0.36 -1.46 8.87
C LEU A 114 -1.01 -0.88 9.22
N VAL A 115 -1.68 -0.23 8.26
CA VAL A 115 -3.04 0.27 8.50
C VAL A 115 -4.02 -0.89 8.72
N GLY A 116 -4.84 -0.79 9.76
CA GLY A 116 -5.87 -1.77 10.10
C GLY A 116 -7.17 -1.55 9.33
N LEU A 117 -7.81 -2.65 8.93
CA LEU A 117 -9.19 -2.65 8.44
C LEU A 117 -10.15 -2.90 9.60
N ARG A 118 -11.02 -1.93 9.86
CA ARG A 118 -12.00 -1.99 10.94
C ARG A 118 -13.33 -2.50 10.46
N TYR A 119 -13.79 -2.03 9.31
CA TYR A 119 -15.01 -2.54 8.68
C TYR A 119 -14.83 -2.57 7.16
N SER A 120 -15.47 -3.52 6.49
CA SER A 120 -15.72 -3.40 5.06
C SER A 120 -17.18 -3.72 4.79
N PHE A 121 -17.89 -2.85 4.07
CA PHE A 121 -19.31 -3.08 3.77
C PHE A 121 -19.67 -2.49 2.41
N GLN A 122 -20.88 -2.81 1.95
CA GLN A 122 -21.30 -2.44 0.60
C GLN A 122 -22.77 -2.02 0.54
N THR A 123 -23.05 -1.16 -0.43
CA THR A 123 -24.39 -0.77 -0.88
C THR A 123 -24.59 -1.31 -2.31
N PRO A 124 -25.78 -1.18 -2.93
CA PRO A 124 -25.95 -1.62 -4.31
C PRO A 124 -24.96 -0.95 -5.29
N GLU A 125 -24.55 0.30 -5.03
CA GLU A 125 -23.69 1.08 -5.93
C GLU A 125 -22.23 1.20 -5.49
N LYS A 126 -21.92 1.05 -4.19
CA LYS A 126 -20.62 1.40 -3.62
C LYS A 126 -20.05 0.34 -2.68
N LEU A 127 -18.73 0.31 -2.58
CA LEU A 127 -17.96 -0.43 -1.58
C LEU A 127 -17.32 0.56 -0.61
N TYR A 128 -17.19 0.16 0.66
CA TYR A 128 -16.64 0.97 1.74
C TYR A 128 -15.58 0.15 2.47
N PHE A 129 -14.35 0.64 2.50
CA PHE A 129 -13.34 0.20 3.45
C PHE A 129 -13.24 1.25 4.55
N VAL A 130 -13.42 0.85 5.80
CA VAL A 130 -13.24 1.69 6.98
C VAL A 130 -11.90 1.30 7.61
N LEU A 131 -10.92 2.18 7.46
CA LEU A 131 -9.53 1.97 7.86
C LEU A 131 -9.20 2.88 9.05
N ASP A 132 -8.14 2.54 9.78
CA ASP A 132 -7.56 3.43 10.78
C ASP A 132 -7.25 4.82 10.18
N TYR A 133 -7.60 5.87 10.91
CA TYR A 133 -7.28 7.23 10.50
C TYR A 133 -5.86 7.62 10.94
N VAL A 134 -5.01 7.93 9.96
CA VAL A 134 -3.61 8.31 10.17
C VAL A 134 -3.43 9.78 9.78
N ASN A 135 -3.17 10.64 10.77
CA ASN A 135 -3.27 12.10 10.62
C ASN A 135 -1.93 12.85 10.60
N GLY A 136 -0.80 12.16 10.73
CA GLY A 136 0.52 12.78 10.64
C GLY A 136 0.98 13.09 9.21
N GLY A 137 0.22 12.67 8.19
CA GLY A 137 0.46 12.96 6.78
C GLY A 137 1.40 11.97 6.09
N GLU A 138 1.54 12.12 4.77
CA GLU A 138 2.41 11.30 3.93
C GLU A 138 3.89 11.62 4.18
N LEU A 139 4.74 10.58 4.18
CA LEU A 139 6.20 10.74 4.26
C LEU A 139 6.69 11.60 3.10
N PHE A 140 6.09 11.44 1.91
CA PHE A 140 6.34 12.27 0.73
C PHE A 140 6.24 13.77 1.04
N PHE A 141 5.14 14.20 1.67
CA PHE A 141 4.92 15.61 2.02
C PHE A 141 6.02 16.17 2.93
N HIS A 142 6.40 15.41 3.97
CA HIS A 142 7.47 15.82 4.88
C HIS A 142 8.83 15.86 4.20
N LEU A 143 9.11 14.88 3.33
CA LEU A 143 10.36 14.80 2.59
C LEU A 143 10.49 15.95 1.59
N GLN A 144 9.44 16.29 0.86
CA GLN A 144 9.44 17.43 -0.06
C GLN A 144 9.69 18.76 0.66
N ARG A 145 9.13 18.93 1.86
CA ARG A 145 9.33 20.15 2.67
C ARG A 145 10.76 20.27 3.20
N GLU A 146 11.36 19.17 3.64
CA GLU A 146 12.70 19.14 4.24
C GLU A 146 13.82 18.86 3.22
N ARG A 147 13.46 18.53 1.98
CA ARG A 147 14.30 18.10 0.85
C ARG A 147 15.01 16.76 1.05
N ARG A 148 15.47 16.47 2.26
CA ARG A 148 16.07 15.19 2.67
C ARG A 148 16.02 15.05 4.18
N PHE A 149 16.05 13.82 4.66
CA PHE A 149 16.19 13.50 6.08
C PHE A 149 17.64 13.20 6.43
N LEU A 150 17.97 13.44 7.70
CA LEU A 150 19.23 12.98 8.28
C LEU A 150 19.19 11.46 8.47
N GLU A 151 20.37 10.84 8.43
CA GLU A 151 20.53 9.39 8.53
C GLU A 151 19.82 8.75 9.74
N PRO A 152 19.83 9.33 10.97
CA PRO A 152 19.09 8.76 12.09
C PRO A 152 17.58 8.69 11.86
N ARG A 153 17.00 9.71 11.20
CA ARG A 153 15.56 9.74 10.88
C ARG A 153 15.22 8.74 9.78
N ALA A 154 16.02 8.71 8.70
CA ALA A 154 15.84 7.75 7.62
C ALA A 154 16.01 6.30 8.10
N ARG A 155 16.98 6.03 9.00
CA ARG A 155 17.18 4.73 9.64
C ARG A 155 15.94 4.28 10.42
N PHE A 156 15.39 5.18 11.24
CA PHE A 156 14.21 4.89 12.05
C PHE A 156 13.02 4.47 11.17
N TYR A 157 12.68 5.28 10.17
CA TYR A 157 11.58 4.95 9.26
C TYR A 157 11.84 3.70 8.42
N ALA A 158 13.06 3.53 7.91
CA ALA A 158 13.41 2.33 7.15
C ALA A 158 13.31 1.05 8.01
N ALA A 159 13.60 1.14 9.31
CA ALA A 159 13.43 0.01 10.22
C ALA A 159 11.94 -0.34 10.44
N GLU A 160 11.07 0.65 10.65
CA GLU A 160 9.63 0.42 10.81
C GLU A 160 9.00 -0.15 9.54
N VAL A 161 9.36 0.40 8.37
CA VAL A 161 8.94 -0.11 7.07
C VAL A 161 9.45 -1.55 6.87
N ALA A 162 10.72 -1.82 7.14
CA ALA A 162 11.28 -3.17 7.00
C ALA A 162 10.58 -4.19 7.92
N SER A 163 10.23 -3.79 9.14
CA SER A 163 9.44 -4.63 10.06
C SER A 163 8.07 -4.97 9.48
N ALA A 164 7.37 -3.98 8.92
CA ALA A 164 6.07 -4.18 8.27
C ALA A 164 6.16 -5.09 7.03
N ILE A 165 7.15 -4.87 6.16
CA ILE A 165 7.38 -5.70 4.96
C ILE A 165 7.74 -7.13 5.37
N GLY A 166 8.64 -7.32 6.34
CA GLY A 166 9.01 -8.64 6.84
C GLY A 166 7.81 -9.40 7.43
N TYR A 167 6.89 -8.70 8.10
CA TYR A 167 5.64 -9.30 8.57
C TYR A 167 4.75 -9.75 7.40
N LEU A 168 4.55 -8.92 6.37
CA LEU A 168 3.78 -9.31 5.18
C LEU A 168 4.40 -10.53 4.48
N HIS A 169 5.72 -10.55 4.34
CA HIS A 169 6.45 -11.69 3.76
C HIS A 169 6.28 -12.97 4.58
N SER A 170 6.18 -12.87 5.92
CA SER A 170 5.89 -14.02 6.79
C SER A 170 4.49 -14.60 6.60
N LEU A 171 3.57 -13.82 6.01
CA LEU A 171 2.23 -14.24 5.62
C LEU A 171 2.13 -14.62 4.13
N ASN A 172 3.26 -14.74 3.44
CA ASN A 172 3.34 -14.99 1.99
C ASN A 172 2.62 -13.92 1.16
N ILE A 173 2.77 -12.65 1.57
CA ILE A 173 2.23 -11.47 0.90
C ILE A 173 3.37 -10.58 0.42
N ILE A 174 3.41 -10.27 -0.87
CA ILE A 174 4.33 -9.28 -1.45
C ILE A 174 3.59 -7.95 -1.61
N TYR A 175 4.17 -6.84 -1.17
CA TYR A 175 3.54 -5.52 -1.12
C TYR A 175 3.50 -4.81 -2.48
N ARG A 176 4.65 -4.75 -3.18
CA ARG A 176 4.86 -4.29 -4.58
C ARG A 176 4.60 -2.82 -4.92
N ASP A 177 4.19 -1.97 -3.98
CA ASP A 177 4.00 -0.53 -4.23
C ASP A 177 4.57 0.35 -3.11
N LEU A 178 5.78 0.00 -2.63
CA LEU A 178 6.46 0.80 -1.61
C LEU A 178 7.04 2.09 -2.20
N LYS A 179 6.51 3.22 -1.71
CA LYS A 179 6.87 4.59 -2.08
C LYS A 179 6.50 5.55 -0.94
N PRO A 180 7.09 6.75 -0.86
CA PRO A 180 6.82 7.71 0.22
C PRO A 180 5.35 8.14 0.37
N GLU A 181 4.55 8.09 -0.70
CA GLU A 181 3.12 8.40 -0.69
C GLU A 181 2.29 7.35 0.05
N ASN A 182 2.72 6.09 0.01
CA ASN A 182 2.05 4.97 0.70
C ASN A 182 2.59 4.76 2.13
N ILE A 183 3.52 5.60 2.58
CA ILE A 183 4.07 5.60 3.93
C ILE A 183 3.49 6.82 4.66
N LEU A 184 2.55 6.59 5.57
CA LEU A 184 1.98 7.66 6.40
C LEU A 184 2.70 7.74 7.75
N LEU A 185 2.61 8.87 8.42
CA LEU A 185 3.01 9.02 9.82
C LEU A 185 1.77 9.12 10.72
N ASP A 186 1.74 8.40 11.83
CA ASP A 186 0.71 8.58 12.86
C ASP A 186 0.93 9.87 13.66
N GLY A 187 -0.01 10.20 14.57
CA GLY A 187 0.06 11.42 15.37
C GLY A 187 1.29 11.51 16.29
N GLN A 188 1.98 10.40 16.56
CA GLN A 188 3.22 10.35 17.34
C GLN A 188 4.47 10.41 16.44
N GLY A 189 4.33 10.08 15.16
CA GLY A 189 5.39 10.11 14.17
C GLY A 189 5.91 8.74 13.74
N HIS A 190 5.24 7.65 14.10
CA HIS A 190 5.56 6.30 13.61
C HIS A 190 4.99 6.07 12.21
N VAL A 191 5.66 5.24 11.43
CA VAL A 191 5.22 4.80 10.12
C VAL A 191 3.94 3.96 10.20
N VAL A 192 3.04 4.19 9.24
CA VAL A 192 1.92 3.29 8.92
C VAL A 192 1.88 3.11 7.40
N LEU A 193 2.13 1.89 6.92
CA LEU A 193 1.95 1.55 5.51
C LEU A 193 0.46 1.47 5.19
N THR A 194 0.08 2.03 4.05
CA THR A 194 -1.29 2.04 3.53
C THR A 194 -1.36 1.48 2.10
N ASP A 195 -2.54 1.45 1.51
CA ASP A 195 -2.81 1.03 0.11
C ASP A 195 -2.25 -0.34 -0.29
N PHE A 196 -2.97 -1.40 0.07
CA PHE A 196 -2.61 -2.80 -0.27
C PHE A 196 -3.18 -3.24 -1.64
N GLY A 197 -3.59 -2.30 -2.48
CA GLY A 197 -4.27 -2.59 -3.77
C GLY A 197 -3.43 -3.38 -4.76
N LEU A 198 -2.10 -3.30 -4.65
CA LEU A 198 -1.14 -4.01 -5.51
C LEU A 198 -0.49 -5.22 -4.83
N CYS A 199 -0.90 -5.57 -3.62
CA CYS A 199 -0.34 -6.73 -2.93
C CYS A 199 -0.65 -8.04 -3.67
N LYS A 200 0.24 -9.02 -3.49
CA LYS A 200 0.07 -10.38 -4.02
C LYS A 200 0.15 -11.37 -2.88
N GLU A 201 -0.96 -12.05 -2.61
CA GLU A 201 -1.04 -13.12 -1.61
C GLU A 201 -0.66 -14.49 -2.18
N GLY A 202 -0.27 -15.38 -1.28
CA GLY A 202 -0.06 -16.80 -1.55
C GLY A 202 1.12 -17.04 -2.47
N VAL A 203 2.18 -16.22 -2.32
CA VAL A 203 3.46 -16.47 -2.97
C VAL A 203 4.37 -17.12 -1.95
N GLU A 204 4.42 -18.45 -1.98
CA GLU A 204 5.33 -19.21 -1.12
C GLU A 204 6.80 -18.87 -1.43
N PRO A 205 7.75 -19.15 -0.52
CA PRO A 205 9.18 -18.83 -0.71
C PRO A 205 9.80 -19.25 -2.05
N GLU A 206 9.34 -20.36 -2.64
CA GLU A 206 9.82 -20.90 -3.91
C GLU A 206 8.99 -20.46 -5.12
N GLU A 207 7.90 -19.73 -4.91
CA GLU A 207 7.01 -19.25 -5.96
C GLU A 207 7.37 -17.85 -6.45
N THR A 208 6.93 -17.54 -7.66
CA THR A 208 7.16 -16.25 -8.29
C THR A 208 5.87 -15.71 -8.88
N THR A 209 5.85 -14.42 -9.15
CA THR A 209 4.82 -13.75 -9.94
C THR A 209 5.43 -12.98 -11.09
N SER A 210 4.61 -12.57 -12.06
CA SER A 210 5.06 -11.93 -13.30
C SER A 210 4.22 -10.72 -13.70
N THR A 211 3.34 -10.25 -12.81
CA THR A 211 2.51 -9.07 -13.08
C THR A 211 3.39 -7.82 -13.12
N PHE A 212 3.32 -7.07 -14.22
CA PHE A 212 3.97 -5.77 -14.30
C PHE A 212 3.12 -4.73 -13.56
N CYS A 213 3.55 -4.31 -12.37
CA CYS A 213 2.86 -3.34 -11.51
C CYS A 213 3.84 -2.65 -10.55
N GLY A 214 3.41 -1.53 -10.00
CA GLY A 214 4.20 -0.68 -9.09
C GLY A 214 4.44 0.70 -9.70
N THR A 215 5.08 1.56 -8.93
CA THR A 215 5.36 2.95 -9.31
C THR A 215 6.72 3.05 -10.00
N PRO A 216 6.83 3.65 -11.21
CA PRO A 216 8.02 3.57 -12.07
C PRO A 216 9.38 3.80 -11.40
N GLU A 217 9.46 4.80 -10.52
CA GLU A 217 10.67 5.23 -9.81
C GLU A 217 11.21 4.18 -8.84
N TYR A 218 10.36 3.24 -8.41
CA TYR A 218 10.65 2.23 -7.39
C TYR A 218 10.61 0.80 -7.96
N LEU A 219 10.32 0.63 -9.26
CA LEU A 219 10.29 -0.69 -9.89
C LEU A 219 11.68 -1.35 -9.87
N ALA A 220 11.71 -2.61 -9.49
CA ALA A 220 12.93 -3.43 -9.52
C ALA A 220 13.31 -3.81 -10.97
N PRO A 221 14.61 -4.04 -11.27
CA PRO A 221 15.07 -4.36 -12.61
C PRO A 221 14.40 -5.59 -13.24
N GLU A 222 14.18 -6.65 -12.47
CA GLU A 222 13.51 -7.88 -12.90
C GLU A 222 12.04 -7.64 -13.33
N VAL A 223 11.33 -6.72 -12.67
CA VAL A 223 9.97 -6.33 -13.04
C VAL A 223 9.98 -5.60 -14.39
N LEU A 224 10.95 -4.70 -14.60
CA LEU A 224 11.15 -4.00 -15.88
C LEU A 224 11.51 -4.93 -17.02
N ARG A 225 12.31 -5.97 -16.74
CA ARG A 225 12.64 -7.03 -17.71
C ARG A 225 11.49 -7.99 -17.96
N LYS A 226 10.39 -7.89 -17.20
CA LYS A 226 9.24 -8.82 -17.22
C LYS A 226 9.66 -10.25 -16.89
N GLU A 227 10.67 -10.39 -16.06
CA GLU A 227 11.11 -11.67 -15.52
C GLU A 227 10.18 -12.09 -14.36
N PRO A 228 10.03 -13.39 -14.08
CA PRO A 228 9.42 -13.84 -12.84
C PRO A 228 10.21 -13.31 -11.65
N TYR A 229 9.50 -12.76 -10.67
CA TYR A 229 10.07 -12.15 -9.49
C TYR A 229 9.37 -12.63 -8.22
N ASP A 230 10.06 -12.50 -7.10
CA ASP A 230 9.60 -12.89 -5.76
C ASP A 230 9.52 -11.66 -4.83
N ARG A 231 9.47 -11.90 -3.52
CA ARG A 231 9.39 -10.86 -2.48
C ARG A 231 10.61 -9.92 -2.41
N ALA A 232 11.74 -10.26 -3.06
CA ALA A 232 12.92 -9.41 -3.08
C ALA A 232 12.70 -8.06 -3.79
N VAL A 233 11.62 -7.90 -4.56
CA VAL A 233 11.23 -6.60 -5.15
C VAL A 233 10.86 -5.55 -4.09
N ASP A 234 10.35 -5.97 -2.93
CA ASP A 234 10.02 -5.04 -1.84
C ASP A 234 11.29 -4.51 -1.17
N TRP A 235 12.34 -5.33 -1.09
CA TRP A 235 13.65 -4.89 -0.58
C TRP A 235 14.35 -3.91 -1.52
N TRP A 236 14.21 -4.08 -2.85
CA TRP A 236 14.64 -3.07 -3.81
C TRP A 236 13.90 -1.73 -3.57
N SER A 237 12.58 -1.80 -3.43
CA SER A 237 11.74 -0.62 -3.20
C SER A 237 12.10 0.08 -1.89
N LEU A 238 12.40 -0.68 -0.81
CA LEU A 238 12.91 -0.13 0.44
C LEU A 238 14.24 0.60 0.24
N GLY A 239 15.16 0.03 -0.55
CA GLY A 239 16.41 0.67 -0.93
C GLY A 239 16.19 1.99 -1.68
N ALA A 240 15.22 2.03 -2.60
CA ALA A 240 14.90 3.23 -3.38
C ALA A 240 14.28 4.33 -2.49
N VAL A 241 13.34 3.97 -1.61
CA VAL A 241 12.75 4.89 -0.63
C VAL A 241 13.80 5.39 0.37
N LEU A 242 14.69 4.52 0.87
CA LEU A 242 15.79 4.93 1.75
C LEU A 242 16.74 5.90 1.05
N TYR A 243 17.10 5.62 -0.21
CA TYR A 243 17.92 6.51 -1.00
C TYR A 243 17.26 7.89 -1.14
N GLU A 244 15.97 7.93 -1.46
CA GLU A 244 15.21 9.16 -1.60
C GLU A 244 15.11 9.93 -0.28
N MET A 245 14.88 9.25 0.85
CA MET A 245 14.92 9.90 2.16
C MET A 245 16.27 10.60 2.40
N LEU A 246 17.38 10.01 1.97
CA LEU A 246 18.74 10.53 2.21
C LEU A 246 19.17 11.61 1.20
N HIS A 247 18.67 11.56 -0.04
CA HIS A 247 19.13 12.41 -1.15
C HIS A 247 18.06 13.33 -1.75
N GLY A 248 16.79 13.11 -1.43
CA GLY A 248 15.63 13.90 -1.87
C GLY A 248 15.01 13.47 -3.20
N LEU A 249 15.64 12.55 -3.94
CA LEU A 249 15.14 11.98 -5.19
C LEU A 249 15.48 10.48 -5.27
N PRO A 250 14.67 9.67 -5.96
CA PRO A 250 14.98 8.26 -6.23
C PRO A 250 16.32 8.08 -6.96
N PRO A 251 17.00 6.93 -6.78
CA PRO A 251 18.40 6.74 -7.22
C PRO A 251 18.62 6.82 -8.73
N PHE A 252 17.61 6.50 -9.52
CA PHE A 252 17.69 6.42 -10.99
C PHE A 252 16.74 7.40 -11.68
N TYR A 253 16.23 8.39 -10.94
CA TYR A 253 15.19 9.31 -11.40
C TYR A 253 15.57 10.03 -12.70
N SER A 254 14.59 10.14 -13.60
CA SER A 254 14.64 10.94 -14.82
C SER A 254 13.24 11.43 -15.14
N GLN A 255 13.13 12.64 -15.72
CA GLN A 255 11.85 13.15 -16.22
C GLN A 255 11.36 12.37 -17.45
N ASP A 256 12.28 11.78 -18.22
CA ASP A 256 11.94 10.85 -19.30
C ASP A 256 11.85 9.43 -18.75
N LEU A 257 10.67 8.82 -18.90
CA LEU A 257 10.34 7.49 -18.36
C LEU A 257 11.21 6.38 -18.98
N SER A 258 11.47 6.46 -20.29
CA SER A 258 12.30 5.47 -20.98
C SER A 258 13.74 5.53 -20.47
N GLN A 259 14.28 6.74 -20.30
CA GLN A 259 15.60 6.95 -19.72
C GLN A 259 15.66 6.50 -18.26
N MET A 260 14.60 6.70 -17.48
CA MET A 260 14.53 6.21 -16.10
C MET A 260 14.62 4.67 -16.05
N TYR A 261 13.88 3.98 -16.93
CA TYR A 261 13.97 2.52 -17.04
C TYR A 261 15.36 2.05 -17.46
N GLU A 262 15.98 2.72 -18.44
CA GLU A 262 17.37 2.44 -18.81
C GLU A 262 18.34 2.65 -17.65
N ASN A 263 18.15 3.70 -16.84
CA ASN A 263 18.97 3.95 -15.66
C ASN A 263 18.79 2.83 -14.61
N ILE A 264 17.54 2.43 -14.32
CA ILE A 264 17.23 1.33 -13.40
C ILE A 264 17.88 0.02 -13.88
N LEU A 265 17.89 -0.25 -15.18
CA LEU A 265 18.45 -1.48 -15.73
C LEU A 265 19.98 -1.47 -15.79
N ASN A 266 20.60 -0.34 -16.13
CA ASN A 266 21.99 -0.31 -16.61
C ASN A 266 22.90 0.64 -15.85
N GLN A 267 22.38 1.74 -15.28
CA GLN A 267 23.22 2.72 -14.61
C GLN A 267 23.73 2.18 -13.25
N PRO A 268 25.04 2.26 -12.95
CA PRO A 268 25.55 1.97 -11.61
C PRO A 268 24.95 2.91 -10.57
N LEU A 269 24.70 2.40 -9.35
CA LEU A 269 24.26 3.23 -8.24
C LEU A 269 25.34 4.28 -7.91
N ARG A 270 24.94 5.55 -7.87
CA ARG A 270 25.79 6.65 -7.44
C ARG A 270 25.37 7.08 -6.05
N ILE A 271 26.29 7.07 -5.10
CA ILE A 271 26.04 7.54 -3.74
C ILE A 271 26.93 8.76 -3.51
N PRO A 272 26.37 9.99 -3.51
CA PRO A 272 27.12 11.18 -3.13
C PRO A 272 27.76 11.04 -1.74
N GLY A 273 28.90 11.69 -1.52
CA GLY A 273 29.58 11.65 -0.23
C GLY A 273 28.75 12.26 0.91
N GLY A 274 29.07 11.88 2.15
CA GLY A 274 28.45 12.43 3.37
C GLY A 274 27.60 11.44 4.16
N LEU A 275 27.37 10.24 3.64
CA LEU A 275 26.75 9.13 4.36
C LEU A 275 27.79 8.27 5.09
N THR A 276 27.36 7.55 6.12
CA THR A 276 28.21 6.57 6.80
C THR A 276 28.52 5.38 5.88
N VAL A 277 29.62 4.68 6.15
CA VAL A 277 29.96 3.44 5.43
C VAL A 277 28.82 2.43 5.51
N ALA A 278 28.18 2.31 6.69
CA ALA A 278 27.04 1.42 6.90
C ALA A 278 25.82 1.78 6.03
N ALA A 279 25.54 3.08 5.83
CA ALA A 279 24.44 3.52 4.97
C ALA A 279 24.74 3.26 3.49
N CYS A 280 25.96 3.54 3.05
CA CYS A 280 26.40 3.24 1.68
C CYS A 280 26.32 1.73 1.38
N ASP A 281 26.80 0.91 2.31
CA ASP A 281 26.78 -0.57 2.21
C ASP A 281 25.35 -1.09 2.11
N LEU A 282 24.44 -0.63 2.98
CA LEU A 282 23.02 -1.02 2.92
C LEU A 282 22.37 -0.66 1.58
N LEU A 283 22.59 0.57 1.10
CA LEU A 283 22.04 1.03 -0.18
C LEU A 283 22.56 0.19 -1.35
N GLN A 284 23.85 -0.14 -1.36
CA GLN A 284 24.43 -1.01 -2.39
C GLN A 284 23.85 -2.42 -2.35
N ALA A 285 23.63 -2.96 -1.15
CA ALA A 285 23.11 -4.31 -0.96
C ALA A 285 21.62 -4.44 -1.31
N LEU A 286 20.79 -3.44 -0.96
CA LEU A 286 19.36 -3.40 -1.31
C LEU A 286 19.11 -3.08 -2.79
N LEU A 287 19.91 -2.17 -3.37
CA LEU A 287 19.79 -1.75 -4.78
C LEU A 287 20.69 -2.57 -5.71
N HIS A 288 20.97 -3.82 -5.33
CA HIS A 288 21.64 -4.76 -6.19
C HIS A 288 20.71 -5.19 -7.33
N LYS A 289 21.17 -5.05 -8.58
CA LYS A 289 20.34 -5.27 -9.78
C LYS A 289 20.03 -6.74 -10.07
N ASP A 290 20.86 -7.65 -9.60
CA ASP A 290 20.56 -9.08 -9.56
C ASP A 290 19.79 -9.39 -8.27
N GLN A 291 18.52 -9.80 -8.40
CA GLN A 291 17.63 -10.12 -7.28
C GLN A 291 18.17 -11.24 -6.38
N ARG A 292 19.00 -12.16 -6.91
CA ARG A 292 19.56 -13.28 -6.13
C ARG A 292 20.69 -12.84 -5.20
N GLN A 293 21.40 -11.78 -5.56
CA GLN A 293 22.50 -11.21 -4.78
C GLN A 293 22.04 -10.04 -3.89
N ARG A 294 20.75 -9.66 -3.99
CA ARG A 294 20.17 -8.56 -3.24
C ARG A 294 20.01 -8.94 -1.77
N LEU A 295 20.28 -8.00 -0.88
CA LEU A 295 20.03 -8.19 0.54
C LEU A 295 18.54 -8.47 0.79
N GLY A 296 18.24 -9.55 1.51
CA GLY A 296 16.87 -10.03 1.74
C GLY A 296 16.44 -11.13 0.77
N SER A 297 17.30 -11.58 -0.16
CA SER A 297 16.98 -12.69 -1.06
C SER A 297 17.11 -14.07 -0.41
N GLN A 298 17.94 -14.23 0.64
CA GLN A 298 18.26 -15.54 1.21
C GLN A 298 17.43 -15.85 2.45
N THR A 299 17.46 -14.97 3.45
CA THR A 299 16.71 -15.14 4.71
C THR A 299 15.75 -13.99 4.98
N ASP A 300 15.39 -13.28 3.91
CA ASP A 300 14.37 -12.24 3.91
C ASP A 300 14.66 -11.15 4.96
N PHE A 301 13.67 -10.80 5.79
CA PHE A 301 13.80 -9.76 6.79
C PHE A 301 14.96 -9.96 7.77
N LEU A 302 15.42 -11.21 8.00
CA LEU A 302 16.52 -11.47 8.92
C LEU A 302 17.85 -10.87 8.43
N GLU A 303 18.10 -10.84 7.12
CA GLU A 303 19.29 -10.18 6.55
C GLU A 303 19.23 -8.67 6.78
N ILE A 304 18.05 -8.08 6.59
CA ILE A 304 17.80 -6.64 6.81
C ILE A 304 18.03 -6.30 8.28
N LYS A 305 17.42 -7.09 9.18
CA LYS A 305 17.48 -6.92 10.64
C LYS A 305 18.91 -6.91 11.18
N ASN A 306 19.77 -7.77 10.62
CA ASN A 306 21.15 -7.98 11.06
C ASN A 306 22.17 -7.04 10.40
N HIS A 307 21.75 -6.24 9.43
CA HIS A 307 22.66 -5.33 8.74
C HIS A 307 23.18 -4.23 9.69
N VAL A 308 24.48 -3.91 9.61
CA VAL A 308 25.16 -2.99 10.54
C VAL A 308 24.54 -1.60 10.61
N PHE A 309 23.93 -1.14 9.51
CA PHE A 309 23.16 0.11 9.46
C PHE A 309 22.06 0.18 10.53
N PHE A 310 21.42 -0.94 10.87
CA PHE A 310 20.36 -1.03 11.87
C PHE A 310 20.86 -1.42 13.27
N SER A 311 22.18 -1.56 13.48
CA SER A 311 22.74 -1.89 14.80
C SER A 311 22.30 -0.98 15.96
N PRO A 312 21.96 0.32 15.77
CA PRO A 312 21.42 1.14 16.86
C PRO A 312 19.94 0.87 17.19
N ILE A 313 19.23 0.07 16.40
CA ILE A 313 17.79 -0.20 16.57
C ILE A 313 17.60 -1.46 17.41
N ASN A 314 16.96 -1.32 18.57
CA ASN A 314 16.36 -2.46 19.24
C ASN A 314 15.02 -2.79 18.57
N TRP A 315 15.00 -3.89 17.82
CA TRP A 315 13.82 -4.31 17.05
C TRP A 315 12.60 -4.69 17.91
N ASP A 316 12.81 -5.15 19.14
CA ASP A 316 11.70 -5.44 20.06
C ASP A 316 11.07 -4.15 20.58
N ASP A 317 11.90 -3.16 20.93
CA ASP A 317 11.42 -1.82 21.30
C ASP A 317 10.76 -1.11 20.12
N LEU A 318 11.30 -1.28 18.90
CA LEU A 318 10.71 -0.76 17.67
C LEU A 318 9.30 -1.32 17.48
N TYR A 319 9.15 -2.66 17.46
CA TYR A 319 7.87 -3.33 17.25
C TYR A 319 6.82 -2.88 18.27
N HIS A 320 7.18 -2.79 19.55
CA HIS A 320 6.26 -2.35 20.60
C HIS A 320 6.10 -0.82 20.70
N LYS A 321 6.56 -0.05 19.69
CA LYS A 321 6.54 1.44 19.65
C LYS A 321 7.13 2.09 20.92
N ARG A 322 8.14 1.46 21.54
CA ARG A 322 8.86 2.00 22.72
C ARG A 322 9.99 2.96 22.33
N LEU A 323 10.43 2.95 21.08
CA LEU A 323 11.38 3.92 20.55
C LEU A 323 10.68 5.23 20.23
N THR A 324 11.21 6.36 20.74
CA THR A 324 10.65 7.68 20.44
C THR A 324 10.91 8.05 18.97
N PRO A 325 9.86 8.41 18.19
CA PRO A 325 10.05 8.89 16.84
C PRO A 325 10.94 10.13 16.75
N PRO A 326 11.83 10.22 15.75
CA PRO A 326 12.74 11.36 15.56
C PRO A 326 12.03 12.64 15.10
N PHE A 327 10.75 12.55 14.74
CA PHE A 327 9.94 13.66 14.26
C PHE A 327 8.52 13.52 14.80
N ASN A 328 8.00 14.61 15.34
CA ASN A 328 6.61 14.72 15.76
C ASN A 328 5.86 15.56 14.73
N PRO A 329 4.80 15.03 14.08
CA PRO A 329 3.99 15.79 13.11
C PRO A 329 3.29 17.03 13.68
N ASN A 330 3.20 17.15 15.01
CA ASN A 330 2.59 18.27 15.72
C ASN A 330 1.14 18.48 15.28
N VAL A 331 0.34 17.42 15.46
CA VAL A 331 -1.11 17.39 15.24
C VAL A 331 -1.85 17.94 16.47
N ALA A 332 -2.92 18.71 16.24
CA ALA A 332 -3.71 19.33 17.30
C ALA A 332 -4.71 18.36 17.97
N GLY A 333 -4.99 17.22 17.33
CA GLY A 333 -5.88 16.20 17.87
C GLY A 333 -6.29 15.14 16.84
N PRO A 334 -7.18 14.21 17.22
CA PRO A 334 -7.55 13.05 16.40
C PRO A 334 -8.24 13.35 15.07
N ALA A 335 -8.78 14.57 14.88
CA ALA A 335 -9.46 15.00 13.66
C ALA A 335 -8.65 16.05 12.87
N ASP A 336 -7.38 16.26 13.23
CA ASP A 336 -6.56 17.30 12.60
C ASP A 336 -6.30 17.00 11.11
N LEU A 337 -6.52 18.01 10.27
CA LEU A 337 -6.39 17.95 8.82
C LEU A 337 -5.17 18.71 8.29
N LYS A 338 -4.33 19.25 9.17
CA LYS A 338 -3.18 20.11 8.84
C LYS A 338 -2.24 19.55 7.77
N HIS A 339 -2.09 18.23 7.72
CA HIS A 339 -1.18 17.55 6.79
C HIS A 339 -1.87 16.92 5.58
N PHE A 340 -3.14 17.27 5.32
CA PHE A 340 -3.88 16.87 4.13
C PHE A 340 -3.95 18.01 3.12
N ASP A 341 -3.95 17.67 1.82
CA ASP A 341 -4.00 18.66 0.75
C ASP A 341 -5.29 19.50 0.84
N PRO A 342 -5.18 20.85 0.86
CA PRO A 342 -6.32 21.76 0.78
C PRO A 342 -7.27 21.49 -0.39
N GLU A 343 -6.77 21.00 -1.54
CA GLU A 343 -7.60 20.62 -2.69
C GLU A 343 -8.66 19.57 -2.30
N PHE A 344 -8.31 18.64 -1.42
CA PHE A 344 -9.24 17.62 -0.95
C PHE A 344 -10.11 18.14 0.19
N THR A 345 -9.52 18.77 1.20
CA THR A 345 -10.25 19.17 2.43
C THR A 345 -11.27 20.29 2.21
N GLN A 346 -11.15 21.04 1.11
CA GLN A 346 -12.12 22.04 0.66
C GLN A 346 -13.25 21.44 -0.18
N GLU A 347 -13.11 20.21 -0.68
CA GLU A 347 -14.16 19.54 -1.46
C GLU A 347 -15.37 19.20 -0.56
N ALA A 348 -16.58 19.46 -1.06
CA ALA A 348 -17.80 19.12 -0.35
C ALA A 348 -18.04 17.60 -0.33
N VAL A 349 -18.39 17.07 0.85
CA VAL A 349 -18.83 15.68 1.00
C VAL A 349 -20.15 15.49 0.25
N SER A 350 -20.16 14.57 -0.73
CA SER A 350 -21.35 14.31 -1.53
C SER A 350 -22.44 13.63 -0.70
N LYS A 351 -23.67 14.16 -0.74
CA LYS A 351 -24.82 13.60 0.01
C LYS A 351 -25.09 12.12 -0.28
N SER A 352 -24.76 11.64 -1.49
CA SER A 352 -24.95 10.24 -1.87
C SER A 352 -24.07 9.25 -1.09
N ILE A 353 -23.04 9.71 -0.36
CA ILE A 353 -22.11 8.85 0.40
C ILE A 353 -22.78 8.29 1.65
N GLY A 354 -23.65 9.06 2.32
CA GLY A 354 -24.35 8.65 3.54
C GLY A 354 -25.72 7.99 3.31
N CYS A 355 -26.18 7.86 2.06
CA CYS A 355 -27.50 7.31 1.75
C CYS A 355 -27.41 5.84 1.37
N THR A 356 -28.22 5.00 2.01
CA THR A 356 -28.64 3.71 1.47
C THR A 356 -29.89 3.95 0.62
N PRO A 357 -29.92 3.61 -0.68
CA PRO A 357 -31.18 3.66 -1.42
C PRO A 357 -32.18 2.68 -0.79
N ASP A 358 -33.41 3.15 -0.50
CA ASP A 358 -34.49 2.40 0.18
C ASP A 358 -35.10 1.26 -0.65
N THR A 359 -34.45 0.83 -1.74
CA THR A 359 -35.05 -0.11 -2.68
C THR A 359 -34.23 -1.39 -2.75
N MET A 360 -34.86 -2.51 -2.36
CA MET A 360 -34.53 -3.85 -2.86
C MET A 360 -34.78 -3.91 -4.38
N ALA A 361 -34.02 -3.14 -5.16
CA ALA A 361 -34.03 -3.21 -6.61
C ALA A 361 -32.91 -4.15 -7.05
N SER A 362 -33.35 -5.29 -7.55
CA SER A 362 -32.59 -6.43 -8.04
C SER A 362 -31.51 -6.01 -9.05
N SER A 363 -30.27 -5.86 -8.59
CA SER A 363 -29.08 -5.83 -9.44
C SER A 363 -28.30 -7.14 -9.27
N SER A 364 -28.94 -8.24 -9.68
CA SER A 364 -28.47 -9.61 -9.49
C SER A 364 -27.08 -9.89 -10.10
N GLY A 365 -26.63 -9.10 -11.08
CA GLY A 365 -25.29 -9.24 -11.68
C GLY A 365 -24.15 -8.50 -10.97
N ALA A 366 -24.41 -7.33 -10.37
CA ALA A 366 -23.39 -6.54 -9.67
C ALA A 366 -23.25 -6.94 -8.19
N SER A 367 -24.32 -7.49 -7.61
CA SER A 367 -24.34 -7.92 -6.21
C SER A 367 -23.54 -9.21 -5.97
N SER A 368 -23.42 -10.10 -6.95
CA SER A 368 -22.65 -11.34 -6.81
C SER A 368 -21.14 -11.16 -7.01
N ALA A 369 -20.72 -10.14 -7.78
CA ALA A 369 -19.32 -9.88 -8.10
C ALA A 369 -18.46 -9.51 -6.87
N PHE A 370 -19.08 -9.04 -5.80
CA PHE A 370 -18.43 -8.64 -4.54
C PHE A 370 -18.96 -9.45 -3.35
N LEU A 371 -19.36 -10.70 -3.61
CA LEU A 371 -19.76 -11.63 -2.57
C LEU A 371 -18.61 -11.81 -1.57
N GLY A 372 -18.92 -11.80 -0.29
CA GLY A 372 -17.93 -11.91 0.77
C GLY A 372 -17.12 -10.64 0.98
N PHE A 373 -17.50 -9.46 0.44
CA PHE A 373 -16.83 -8.19 0.76
C PHE A 373 -17.17 -7.66 2.16
N SER A 374 -18.32 -8.02 2.73
CA SER A 374 -18.72 -7.46 4.02
C SER A 374 -17.91 -8.10 5.17
N TYR A 375 -17.47 -7.29 6.13
CA TYR A 375 -16.79 -7.65 7.37
C TYR A 375 -17.05 -6.58 8.43
N ALA A 376 -17.39 -7.01 9.63
CA ALA A 376 -17.51 -6.15 10.80
C ALA A 376 -17.16 -7.00 12.04
N PRO A 377 -16.15 -6.60 12.83
CA PRO A 377 -15.76 -7.30 14.05
C PRO A 377 -16.87 -7.20 15.10
N GLU A 378 -16.89 -8.16 16.04
CA GLU A 378 -17.71 -8.06 17.26
C GLU A 378 -17.13 -6.95 18.16
N ASP A 379 -17.97 -6.20 18.86
CA ASP A 379 -17.61 -4.93 19.54
C ASP A 379 -16.41 -5.04 20.50
N ASP A 380 -16.13 -6.22 21.06
CA ASP A 380 -15.00 -6.45 21.97
C ASP A 380 -13.64 -6.65 21.26
N ALA A 381 -13.62 -6.98 19.96
CA ALA A 381 -12.39 -7.26 19.22
C ALA A 381 -11.66 -5.99 18.71
N ILE A 382 -12.30 -4.82 18.80
CA ILE A 382 -11.73 -3.54 18.33
C ILE A 382 -10.74 -2.96 19.36
N LEU A 383 -10.84 -3.34 20.63
CA LEU A 383 -10.05 -2.75 21.72
C LEU A 383 -8.67 -3.40 21.90
N ASP A 384 -8.45 -4.61 21.37
CA ASP A 384 -7.20 -5.36 21.51
C ASP A 384 -6.23 -5.19 20.31
N CYS A 385 -6.54 -4.28 19.38
CA CYS A 385 -5.71 -3.84 18.26
C CYS A 385 -5.83 -2.33 18.03
#